data_AF-A0A918DSR2-F1
#
_entry.id   AF-A0A918DSR2-F1
#
_cell.length_a   1.000
_cell.length_b   1.000
_cell.length_c   1.000
_cell.angle_alpha   90.00
_cell.angle_beta   90.00
_cell.angle_gamma   90.00
#
_symmetry.space_group_name_H-M   'P 1'
#
loop_
_entity.id
_entity.type
_entity.pdbx_description
1 polymer ?
#
loop_
_entity_poly.entity_id
_entity_poly.type
_entity_poly.pdbx_seq_one_letter_code
_entity_poly.pdbx_strand_id
1 'polypeptide(L)'
;MDRTAAERFARRQRVDLTIFNGDRILLYLQVRRRYRWLGAATGLVCCVATFTQGAIVISAYLPLAGWLLGSIVAEIGFARSRPRVRRRLDVRLAPPRLTSLWRLGASISVAVALSAVARSYGMEVGVRERLYAVLTLGVVLTVHLIVRDLHRRALVAGPADLVGAELAIRSGSARSLLATGTTIALWTASGSLPDLPDLGQPAVVLIALGLPLLVLGTVTDTWQVTYALSGRPAWPAPAATLLAAALTATPLVWAPREAGETRLDNWYALPHARFADLDQRSGAWRLWGPEGGIQVGQARAYLSGDGTAARPAPLALSGDGRHVVYLDRASRRLVLAHLLSRRERHLTGPLADEAVPEPALSHDGRHVSLTTAAGVELIDATTGARTPLPGVRRVLGLGPDGGVATTGLAALPGAPDTELVTFDHSGKVRTRVRFDPTLRVRLSPDGRTLAVVTRNEIVTMDPGTGEVRGRARLRLPTHPDAPEPLGWDEESHVLVRIDRYGQDKGTYHLVDPVTGKSRPLRDIPDDLWNPVFGKVPSGEDS
;
A
#
# COMPACT_ATOMS: atom_id res chain seq x y z
N MET A 1 -23.23 16.21 41.98
CA MET A 1 -23.09 17.12 40.82
C MET A 1 -23.87 18.38 41.16
N ASP A 2 -23.30 19.57 40.93
CA ASP A 2 -23.82 20.81 41.50
C ASP A 2 -25.07 21.35 40.77
N ARG A 3 -26.01 21.95 41.51
CA ARG A 3 -27.26 22.56 41.02
C ARG A 3 -27.00 23.58 39.91
N THR A 4 -25.87 24.28 40.00
CA THR A 4 -25.36 25.23 38.99
C THR A 4 -25.20 24.62 37.59
N ALA A 5 -24.94 23.31 37.47
CA ALA A 5 -24.84 22.64 36.18
C ALA A 5 -26.22 22.40 35.54
N ALA A 6 -27.22 22.06 36.35
CA ALA A 6 -28.60 21.92 35.90
C ALA A 6 -29.18 23.29 35.49
N GLU A 7 -28.92 24.36 36.26
CA GLU A 7 -29.34 25.73 35.93
C GLU A 7 -28.69 26.24 34.64
N ARG A 8 -27.40 25.98 34.41
CA ARG A 8 -26.74 26.30 33.14
C ARG A 8 -27.33 25.54 31.96
N PHE A 9 -27.68 24.27 32.14
CA PHE A 9 -28.34 23.47 31.11
C PHE A 9 -29.74 24.02 30.80
N ALA A 10 -30.55 24.24 31.84
CA ALA A 10 -31.87 24.84 31.79
C ALA A 10 -31.85 26.17 31.03
N ARG A 11 -30.95 27.09 31.40
CA ARG A 11 -30.77 28.39 30.74
C ARG A 11 -30.40 28.25 29.26
N ARG A 12 -29.44 27.36 28.94
CA ARG A 12 -29.01 27.12 27.54
C ARG A 12 -30.08 26.47 26.68
N GLN A 13 -30.98 25.67 27.26
CA GLN A 13 -32.06 25.00 26.54
C GLN A 13 -33.40 25.73 26.66
N ARG A 14 -33.44 26.83 27.43
CA ARG A 14 -34.66 27.57 27.79
C ARG A 14 -35.76 26.65 28.34
N VAL A 15 -35.37 25.80 29.30
CA VAL A 15 -36.29 24.92 30.04
C VAL A 15 -36.33 25.38 31.48
N ASP A 16 -37.52 25.55 32.04
CA ASP A 16 -37.67 25.90 33.45
C ASP A 16 -37.31 24.71 34.33
N LEU A 17 -36.45 24.95 35.32
CA LEU A 17 -36.03 23.93 36.26
C LEU A 17 -37.09 23.79 37.36
N THR A 18 -37.80 22.68 37.37
CA THR A 18 -38.87 22.40 38.34
C THR A 18 -38.53 21.16 39.17
N ILE A 19 -39.26 20.98 40.28
CA ILE A 19 -39.10 19.81 41.17
C ILE A 19 -39.31 18.50 40.38
N PHE A 20 -40.17 18.53 39.36
CA PHE A 20 -40.49 17.35 38.56
C PHE A 20 -39.43 16.98 37.51
N ASN A 21 -38.60 17.93 37.05
CA ASN A 21 -37.63 17.69 35.98
C ASN A 21 -36.16 17.79 36.41
N GLY A 22 -35.88 18.36 37.59
CA GLY A 22 -34.53 18.61 38.08
C GLY A 22 -33.68 17.34 38.21
N ASP A 23 -34.21 16.31 38.88
CA ASP A 23 -33.53 15.03 39.07
C ASP A 23 -33.21 14.34 37.73
N ARG A 24 -34.12 14.49 36.77
CA ARG A 24 -33.95 13.92 35.43
C ARG A 24 -32.83 14.60 34.65
N ILE A 25 -32.74 15.94 34.73
CA ILE A 25 -31.66 16.72 34.11
C ILE A 25 -30.34 16.37 34.79
N LEU A 26 -30.31 16.29 36.12
CA LEU A 26 -29.10 15.94 36.88
C LEU A 26 -28.60 14.53 36.54
N LEU A 27 -29.49 13.53 36.51
CA LEU A 27 -29.14 12.15 36.15
C LEU A 27 -28.58 12.08 34.73
N TYR A 28 -29.23 12.75 33.77
CA TYR A 28 -28.74 12.81 32.39
C TYR A 28 -27.34 13.42 32.31
N LEU A 29 -27.12 14.57 32.96
CA LEU A 29 -25.81 15.23 32.95
C LEU A 29 -24.73 14.38 33.61
N GLN A 30 -25.04 13.66 34.69
CA GLN A 30 -24.12 12.75 35.36
C GLN A 30 -23.73 11.57 34.46
N VAL A 31 -24.71 10.87 33.90
CA VAL A 31 -24.49 9.73 32.98
C VAL A 31 -23.68 10.18 31.78
N ARG A 32 -24.11 11.27 31.13
CA ARG A 32 -23.43 11.84 29.96
C ARG A 32 -22.00 12.24 30.25
N ARG A 33 -21.75 12.96 31.36
CA ARG A 33 -20.40 13.40 31.75
C ARG A 33 -19.50 12.19 32.01
N ARG A 34 -19.96 11.22 32.80
CA ARG A 34 -19.18 10.04 33.17
C ARG A 34 -18.70 9.27 31.94
N TYR A 35 -19.61 8.88 31.05
CA TYR A 35 -19.25 8.06 29.90
C TYR A 35 -18.43 8.80 28.85
N ARG A 36 -18.67 10.10 28.63
CA ARG A 36 -17.87 10.91 27.70
C ARG A 36 -16.43 11.11 28.16
N TRP A 37 -16.26 11.43 29.44
CA TRP A 37 -14.92 11.57 30.01
C TRP A 37 -14.18 10.25 30.05
N LEU A 38 -14.86 9.15 30.42
CA LEU A 38 -14.27 7.83 30.38
C LEU A 38 -13.82 7.49 28.95
N GLY A 39 -14.68 7.68 27.96
CA GLY A 39 -14.35 7.42 26.56
C GLY A 39 -13.18 8.28 26.06
N ALA A 40 -13.17 9.59 26.35
CA ALA A 40 -12.07 10.46 25.96
C ALA A 40 -10.75 10.12 26.68
N ALA A 41 -10.80 9.76 27.95
CA ALA A 41 -9.64 9.29 28.70
C ALA A 41 -9.08 7.99 28.10
N THR A 42 -9.93 7.02 27.76
CA THR A 42 -9.51 5.81 27.04
C THR A 42 -8.86 6.15 25.71
N GLY A 43 -9.45 7.06 24.93
CA GLY A 43 -8.86 7.54 23.67
C GLY A 43 -7.49 8.18 23.84
N LEU A 44 -7.30 8.97 24.91
CA LEU A 44 -6.00 9.56 25.25
C LEU A 44 -4.97 8.50 25.63
N VAL A 45 -5.35 7.50 26.43
CA VAL A 45 -4.46 6.38 26.79
C VAL A 45 -4.05 5.59 25.55
N CYS A 46 -4.98 5.33 24.61
CA CYS A 46 -4.65 4.70 23.33
C CYS A 46 -3.67 5.54 22.50
N CYS A 47 -3.82 6.87 22.49
CA CYS A 47 -2.88 7.77 21.82
C CYS A 47 -1.48 7.69 22.42
N VAL A 48 -1.37 7.55 23.74
CA VAL A 48 -0.08 7.37 24.42
C VAL A 48 0.53 6.00 24.11
N ALA A 49 -0.30 4.95 24.09
CA ALA A 49 0.15 3.60 23.78
C ALA A 49 0.69 3.44 22.34
N THR A 50 0.24 4.28 21.40
CA THR A 50 0.75 4.27 20.01
C THR A 50 2.14 4.89 19.84
N PHE A 51 2.76 5.44 20.89
CA PHE A 51 4.08 6.10 20.82
C PHE A 51 5.29 5.15 20.73
N THR A 52 5.09 3.85 20.53
CA THR A 52 6.16 2.83 20.61
C THR A 52 7.13 2.82 19.41
N GLN A 53 7.11 3.80 18.51
CA GLN A 53 7.89 3.79 17.25
C GLN A 53 8.69 5.09 16.94
N GLY A 54 9.10 5.84 17.96
CA GLY A 54 10.12 6.89 17.80
C GLY A 54 9.65 8.25 17.25
N ALA A 55 8.35 8.43 16.99
CA ALA A 55 7.77 9.74 16.67
C ALA A 55 6.52 10.01 17.53
N ILE A 56 6.47 11.19 18.15
CA ILE A 56 5.32 11.65 18.95
C ILE A 56 4.31 12.30 17.99
N VAL A 57 3.31 11.53 17.55
CA VAL A 57 2.18 12.09 16.79
C VAL A 57 1.00 12.33 17.74
N ILE A 58 0.82 13.56 18.19
CA ILE A 58 -0.34 13.94 19.00
C ILE A 58 -1.55 14.06 18.07
N SER A 59 -2.43 13.05 18.10
CA SER A 59 -3.65 13.04 17.29
C SER A 59 -4.90 13.33 18.11
N ALA A 60 -5.64 14.38 17.75
CA ALA A 60 -6.95 14.69 18.35
C ALA A 60 -8.03 13.64 18.02
N TYR A 61 -7.77 12.76 17.04
CA TYR A 61 -8.70 11.74 16.57
C TYR A 61 -9.11 10.77 17.68
N LEU A 62 -8.14 10.15 18.38
CA LEU A 62 -8.43 9.09 19.35
C LEU A 62 -9.24 9.60 20.56
N PRO A 63 -8.92 10.75 21.20
CA PRO A 63 -9.74 11.32 22.26
C PRO A 63 -11.18 11.64 21.80
N LEU A 64 -11.35 12.18 20.59
CA LEU A 64 -12.68 12.52 20.06
C LEU A 64 -13.49 11.28 19.65
N ALA A 65 -12.84 10.25 19.11
CA ALA A 65 -13.48 8.96 18.82
C ALA A 65 -13.95 8.29 20.12
N GLY A 66 -13.10 8.32 21.15
CA GLY A 66 -13.46 7.89 22.50
C GLY A 66 -14.64 8.68 23.08
N TRP A 67 -14.66 10.00 22.93
CA TRP A 67 -15.78 10.85 23.35
C TRP A 67 -17.10 10.53 22.63
N LEU A 68 -17.05 10.24 21.33
CA LEU A 68 -18.21 9.80 20.55
C LEU A 68 -18.72 8.45 21.07
N LEU A 69 -17.83 7.47 21.27
CA LEU A 69 -18.20 6.16 21.82
C LEU A 69 -18.84 6.28 23.21
N GLY A 70 -18.27 7.12 24.07
CA GLY A 70 -18.85 7.45 25.37
C GLY A 70 -20.23 8.09 25.27
N SER A 71 -20.45 8.95 24.27
CA SER A 71 -21.77 9.53 23.98
C SER A 71 -22.79 8.49 23.54
N ILE A 72 -22.38 7.52 22.72
CA ILE A 72 -23.21 6.40 22.27
C ILE A 72 -23.60 5.51 23.46
N VAL A 73 -22.63 5.12 24.29
CA VAL A 73 -22.87 4.30 25.49
C VAL A 73 -23.78 5.00 26.48
N ALA A 74 -23.58 6.32 26.70
CA ALA A 74 -24.46 7.12 27.55
C ALA A 74 -25.91 7.07 27.08
N GLU A 75 -26.14 7.19 25.76
CA GLU A 75 -27.49 7.14 25.19
C GLU A 75 -28.14 5.77 25.30
N ILE A 76 -27.38 4.69 25.06
CA ILE A 76 -27.89 3.33 25.19
C ILE A 76 -28.22 3.03 26.66
N GLY A 77 -27.34 3.40 27.58
CA GLY A 77 -27.56 3.23 29.02
C GLY A 77 -28.78 4.00 29.51
N PHE A 78 -28.91 5.26 29.11
CA PHE A 78 -30.05 6.11 29.48
C PHE A 78 -31.38 5.67 28.84
N ALA A 79 -31.35 5.07 27.66
CA ALA A 79 -32.54 4.54 27.00
C ALA A 79 -33.07 3.26 27.69
N ARG A 80 -32.18 2.42 28.24
CA ARG A 80 -32.56 1.16 28.91
C ARG A 80 -33.28 1.37 30.24
N SER A 81 -33.02 2.47 30.94
CA SER A 81 -33.56 2.73 32.27
C SER A 81 -35.03 3.23 32.27
N ARG A 82 -35.81 3.01 31.20
CA ARG A 82 -37.12 3.69 31.02
C ARG A 82 -38.26 2.82 30.48
N PRO A 83 -39.48 2.94 31.05
CA PRO A 83 -40.69 2.36 30.49
C PRO A 83 -41.10 3.07 29.18
N ARG A 84 -41.66 2.30 28.24
CA ARG A 84 -41.96 2.74 26.86
C ARG A 84 -43.44 3.04 26.68
N VAL A 85 -43.81 4.31 26.50
CA VAL A 85 -45.20 4.71 26.13
C VAL A 85 -45.18 5.42 24.78
N ARG A 86 -45.52 4.73 23.68
CA ARG A 86 -45.33 5.18 22.29
C ARG A 86 -46.29 6.30 21.87
N ARG A 87 -45.78 7.53 21.69
CA ARG A 87 -46.41 8.60 20.89
C ARG A 87 -45.37 9.22 19.96
N ARG A 88 -45.65 9.24 18.64
CA ARG A 88 -44.80 9.92 17.65
C ARG A 88 -45.06 11.42 17.72
N LEU A 89 -43.99 12.20 17.72
CA LEU A 89 -44.04 13.66 17.67
C LEU A 89 -43.05 14.15 16.62
N ASP A 90 -43.53 14.96 15.69
CA ASP A 90 -42.74 15.57 14.63
C ASP A 90 -41.98 16.78 15.16
N VAL A 91 -40.91 16.49 15.90
CA VAL A 91 -40.07 17.49 16.57
C VAL A 91 -38.67 17.49 15.98
N ARG A 92 -38.12 18.67 15.71
CA ARG A 92 -36.74 18.82 15.22
C ARG A 92 -35.78 18.86 16.42
N LEU A 93 -34.98 17.80 16.58
CA LEU A 93 -34.03 17.68 17.68
C LEU A 93 -32.72 18.46 17.45
N ALA A 94 -32.40 18.83 16.21
CA ALA A 94 -31.16 19.52 15.89
C ALA A 94 -31.42 20.71 14.96
N PRO A 95 -30.54 21.74 14.96
CA PRO A 95 -30.59 22.82 13.99
C PRO A 95 -30.59 22.28 12.56
N PRO A 96 -31.33 22.92 11.63
CA PRO A 96 -31.31 22.55 10.22
C PRO A 96 -29.89 22.57 9.64
N ARG A 97 -29.08 23.57 10.00
CA ARG A 97 -27.68 23.71 9.56
C ARG A 97 -26.85 22.49 9.96
N LEU A 98 -26.89 22.08 11.23
CA LEU A 98 -26.15 20.91 11.72
C LEU A 98 -26.65 19.61 11.08
N THR A 99 -27.96 19.48 10.86
CA THR A 99 -28.53 18.32 10.17
C THR A 99 -28.06 18.25 8.71
N SER A 100 -27.99 19.39 8.01
CA SER A 100 -27.45 19.49 6.66
C SER A 100 -25.95 19.18 6.61
N LEU A 101 -25.16 19.72 7.56
CA LEU A 101 -23.73 19.42 7.69
C LEU A 101 -23.47 17.93 7.92
N TRP A 102 -24.24 17.30 8.80
CA TRP A 102 -24.16 15.85 9.00
C TRP A 102 -24.46 15.08 7.72
N ARG A 103 -25.55 15.41 7.02
CA ARG A 103 -25.92 14.72 5.77
C ARG A 103 -24.82 14.86 4.73
N LEU A 104 -24.30 16.07 4.53
CA LEU A 104 -23.21 16.33 3.59
C LEU A 104 -21.95 15.56 3.97
N GLY A 105 -21.50 15.66 5.22
CA GLY A 105 -20.31 14.97 5.71
C GLY A 105 -20.45 13.46 5.64
N ALA A 106 -21.59 12.90 6.07
CA ALA A 106 -21.86 11.48 5.98
C ALA A 106 -21.88 10.98 4.53
N SER A 107 -22.48 11.73 3.60
CA SER A 107 -22.48 11.40 2.17
C SER A 107 -21.07 11.37 1.58
N ILE A 108 -20.25 12.38 1.87
CA ILE A 108 -18.85 12.43 1.43
C ILE A 108 -18.06 11.25 2.01
N SER A 109 -18.17 11.03 3.32
CA SER A 109 -17.47 9.94 4.01
C SER A 109 -17.86 8.57 3.49
N VAL A 110 -19.16 8.32 3.25
CA VAL A 110 -19.65 7.06 2.67
C VAL A 110 -19.16 6.90 1.24
N ALA A 111 -19.18 7.95 0.41
CA ALA A 111 -18.67 7.90 -0.96
C ALA A 111 -17.18 7.52 -1.00
N VAL A 112 -16.36 8.14 -0.16
CA VAL A 112 -14.93 7.84 -0.06
C VAL A 112 -14.70 6.41 0.45
N ALA A 113 -15.40 5.98 1.49
CA ALA A 113 -15.29 4.63 2.03
C ALA A 113 -15.73 3.56 1.02
N LEU A 114 -16.84 3.78 0.30
CA LEU A 114 -17.32 2.88 -0.74
C LEU A 114 -16.39 2.84 -1.94
N SER A 115 -15.76 3.96 -2.30
CA SER A 115 -14.69 4.00 -3.30
C SER A 115 -13.51 3.13 -2.88
N ALA A 116 -13.04 3.25 -1.64
CA ALA A 116 -11.99 2.38 -1.11
C ALA A 116 -12.40 0.90 -1.10
N VAL A 117 -13.66 0.57 -0.77
CA VAL A 117 -14.18 -0.81 -0.86
C VAL A 117 -14.22 -1.29 -2.31
N ALA A 118 -14.68 -0.46 -3.26
CA ALA A 118 -14.71 -0.79 -4.68
C ALA A 118 -13.30 -1.07 -5.22
N ARG A 119 -12.35 -0.17 -4.92
CA ARG A 119 -10.93 -0.33 -5.29
C ARG A 119 -10.27 -1.54 -4.61
N SER A 120 -10.76 -1.95 -3.43
CA SER A 120 -10.26 -3.14 -2.75
C SER A 120 -10.55 -4.44 -3.50
N TYR A 121 -11.60 -4.48 -4.34
CA TYR A 121 -11.84 -5.61 -5.25
C TYR A 121 -10.81 -5.67 -6.38
N GLY A 122 -10.23 -4.52 -6.77
CA GLY A 122 -9.10 -4.43 -7.70
C GLY A 122 -7.72 -4.58 -7.04
N MET A 123 -7.66 -4.91 -5.74
CA MET A 123 -6.43 -5.07 -4.95
C MET A 123 -5.53 -3.83 -4.83
N GLU A 124 -6.01 -2.65 -5.20
CA GLU A 124 -5.24 -1.40 -5.11
C GLU A 124 -5.14 -0.82 -3.69
N VAL A 125 -5.78 -1.44 -2.70
CA VAL A 125 -6.07 -0.83 -1.39
C VAL A 125 -5.47 -1.66 -0.26
N GLY A 126 -4.61 -1.02 0.54
CA GLY A 126 -3.93 -1.64 1.68
C GLY A 126 -4.88 -1.99 2.84
N VAL A 127 -4.45 -2.90 3.72
CA VAL A 127 -5.26 -3.33 4.90
C VAL A 127 -5.69 -2.14 5.77
N ARG A 128 -4.80 -1.15 5.92
CA ARG A 128 -5.06 0.08 6.69
C ARG A 128 -6.25 0.87 6.12
N GLU A 129 -6.28 1.09 4.81
CA GLU A 129 -7.35 1.85 4.12
C GLU A 129 -8.69 1.11 4.21
N ARG A 130 -8.68 -0.23 4.07
CA ARG A 130 -9.87 -1.07 4.25
C ARG A 130 -10.45 -0.93 5.66
N LEU A 131 -9.58 -0.95 6.68
CA LEU A 131 -9.99 -0.77 8.07
C LEU A 131 -10.64 0.61 8.28
N TYR A 132 -10.06 1.67 7.73
CA TYR A 132 -10.63 3.02 7.81
C TYR A 132 -11.97 3.14 7.06
N ALA A 133 -12.14 2.47 5.93
CA ALA A 133 -13.41 2.42 5.21
C ALA A 133 -14.51 1.76 6.06
N VAL A 134 -14.22 0.61 6.67
CA VAL A 134 -15.15 -0.09 7.57
C VAL A 134 -15.51 0.76 8.78
N LEU A 135 -14.52 1.39 9.42
CA LEU A 135 -14.74 2.29 10.56
C LEU A 135 -15.63 3.48 10.17
N THR A 136 -15.40 4.08 9.01
CA THR A 136 -16.22 5.18 8.48
C THR A 136 -17.68 4.78 8.32
N LEU A 137 -17.94 3.66 7.64
CA LEU A 137 -19.30 3.14 7.44
C LEU A 137 -19.97 2.81 8.77
N GLY A 138 -19.22 2.20 9.71
CA GLY A 138 -19.70 1.88 11.05
C GLY A 138 -20.11 3.12 11.85
N VAL A 139 -19.30 4.19 11.82
CA VAL A 139 -19.60 5.46 12.50
C VAL A 139 -20.86 6.12 11.92
N VAL A 140 -20.94 6.22 10.59
CA VAL A 140 -22.09 6.83 9.90
C VAL A 140 -23.39 6.09 10.23
N LEU A 141 -23.37 4.76 10.12
CA LEU A 141 -24.53 3.93 10.43
C LEU A 141 -24.94 4.07 11.90
N THR A 142 -23.99 4.00 12.83
CA THR A 142 -24.27 4.05 14.27
C THR A 142 -24.89 5.37 14.69
N VAL A 143 -24.31 6.51 14.26
CA VAL A 143 -24.84 7.83 14.56
C VAL A 143 -26.22 8.02 13.93
N HIS A 144 -26.41 7.57 12.68
CA HIS A 144 -27.72 7.64 12.02
C HIS A 144 -28.79 6.84 12.77
N LEU A 145 -28.49 5.62 13.21
CA LEU A 145 -29.42 4.77 13.95
C LEU A 145 -29.78 5.36 15.31
N ILE A 146 -28.81 5.89 16.06
CA ILE A 146 -29.07 6.48 17.39
C ILE A 146 -29.85 7.78 17.26
N VAL A 147 -29.53 8.64 16.30
CA VAL A 147 -30.30 9.87 16.06
C VAL A 147 -31.71 9.52 15.60
N ARG A 148 -31.89 8.53 14.72
CA ARG A 148 -33.21 8.03 14.32
C ARG A 148 -33.99 7.46 15.51
N ASP A 149 -33.34 6.73 16.41
CA ASP A 149 -33.94 6.24 17.63
C ASP A 149 -34.36 7.41 18.54
N LEU A 150 -33.52 8.42 18.76
CA LEU A 150 -33.87 9.63 19.53
C LEU A 150 -35.14 10.33 19.01
N HIS A 151 -35.34 10.39 17.70
CA HIS A 151 -36.56 10.94 17.09
C HIS A 151 -37.78 10.04 17.28
N ARG A 152 -37.59 8.72 17.29
CA ARG A 152 -38.67 7.73 17.42
C ARG A 152 -39.01 7.37 18.86
N ARG A 153 -38.12 7.69 19.81
CA ARG A 153 -38.34 7.46 21.23
C ARG A 153 -39.60 8.17 21.66
N ALA A 154 -40.36 7.50 22.49
CA ALA A 154 -41.62 8.05 22.93
C ALA A 154 -41.43 9.03 24.09
N LEU A 155 -42.25 10.08 24.17
CA LEU A 155 -42.18 11.02 25.28
C LEU A 155 -42.80 10.42 26.54
N VAL A 156 -42.26 10.84 27.70
CA VAL A 156 -42.80 10.43 28.99
C VAL A 156 -44.10 11.19 29.23
N ALA A 157 -45.16 10.47 29.60
CA ALA A 157 -46.40 11.08 30.05
C ALA A 157 -46.14 11.82 31.37
N GLY A 158 -46.48 13.11 31.43
CA GLY A 158 -46.24 13.92 32.61
C GLY A 158 -46.44 15.41 32.34
N PRO A 159 -46.16 16.28 33.32
CA PRO A 159 -46.26 17.73 33.19
C PRO A 159 -45.47 18.27 31.99
N ALA A 160 -45.91 19.39 31.42
CA ALA A 160 -45.27 20.02 30.27
C ALA A 160 -43.75 20.24 30.47
N ASP A 161 -43.33 20.56 31.69
CA ASP A 161 -41.92 20.78 32.05
C ASP A 161 -41.07 19.51 31.95
N LEU A 162 -41.65 18.35 32.25
CA LEU A 162 -40.98 17.05 32.13
C LEU A 162 -40.78 16.68 30.66
N VAL A 163 -41.79 16.98 29.83
CA VAL A 163 -41.76 16.79 28.37
C VAL A 163 -40.73 17.74 27.74
N GLY A 164 -40.72 19.01 28.15
CA GLY A 164 -39.75 20.01 27.72
C GLY A 164 -38.31 19.64 28.07
N ALA A 165 -38.07 19.17 29.31
CA ALA A 165 -36.76 18.69 29.73
C ALA A 165 -36.30 17.47 28.92
N GLU A 166 -37.19 16.52 28.63
CA GLU A 166 -36.86 15.35 27.81
C GLU A 166 -36.50 15.75 26.36
N LEU A 167 -37.23 16.69 25.76
CA LEU A 167 -36.92 17.20 24.43
C LEU A 167 -35.58 17.93 24.40
N ALA A 168 -35.27 18.74 25.42
CA ALA A 168 -33.98 19.41 25.57
C ALA A 168 -32.82 18.41 25.73
N ILE A 169 -33.02 17.35 26.50
CA ILE A 169 -32.05 16.25 26.66
C ILE A 169 -31.76 15.60 25.30
N ARG A 170 -32.80 15.21 24.56
CA ARG A 170 -32.66 14.59 23.23
C ARG A 170 -32.01 15.51 22.22
N SER A 171 -32.35 16.80 22.24
CA SER A 171 -31.72 17.82 21.42
C SER A 171 -30.24 17.96 21.73
N GLY A 172 -29.87 18.04 23.01
CA GLY A 172 -28.48 18.09 23.46
C GLY A 172 -27.67 16.86 23.02
N SER A 173 -28.27 15.68 23.04
CA SER A 173 -27.65 14.43 22.58
C SER A 173 -27.54 14.36 21.07
N ALA A 174 -28.61 14.66 20.34
CA ALA A 174 -28.63 14.66 18.88
C ALA A 174 -27.60 15.64 18.32
N ARG A 175 -27.54 16.88 18.82
CA ARG A 175 -26.53 17.87 18.39
C ARG A 175 -25.11 17.37 18.59
N SER A 176 -24.84 16.82 19.78
CA SER A 176 -23.51 16.31 20.07
C SER A 176 -23.14 15.12 19.19
N LEU A 177 -24.05 14.17 18.97
CA LEU A 177 -23.82 12.99 18.13
C LEU A 177 -23.60 13.36 16.67
N LEU A 178 -24.42 14.28 16.14
CA LEU A 178 -24.28 14.76 14.77
C LEU A 178 -22.95 15.46 14.56
N ALA A 179 -22.56 16.37 15.46
CA ALA A 179 -21.31 17.10 15.31
C ALA A 179 -20.08 16.21 15.46
N THR A 180 -19.96 15.45 16.57
CA THR A 180 -18.81 14.57 16.75
C THR A 180 -18.82 13.43 15.73
N GLY A 181 -19.99 12.93 15.36
CA GLY A 181 -20.14 11.93 14.30
C GLY A 181 -19.64 12.44 12.96
N THR A 182 -19.99 13.67 12.57
CA THR A 182 -19.50 14.28 11.31
C THR A 182 -17.98 14.39 11.33
N THR A 183 -17.41 14.92 12.42
CA THR A 183 -15.96 15.07 12.62
C THR A 183 -15.24 13.72 12.48
N ILE A 184 -15.67 12.70 13.21
CA ILE A 184 -15.05 11.38 13.16
C ILE A 184 -15.21 10.74 11.79
N ALA A 185 -16.40 10.80 11.17
CA ALA A 185 -16.64 10.22 9.86
C ALA A 185 -15.75 10.86 8.77
N LEU A 186 -15.51 12.18 8.83
CA LEU A 186 -14.61 12.86 7.90
C LEU A 186 -13.16 12.45 8.12
N TRP A 187 -12.71 12.37 9.39
CA TRP A 187 -11.36 11.89 9.71
C TRP A 187 -11.11 10.45 9.29
N THR A 188 -12.03 9.53 9.60
CA THR A 188 -11.88 8.14 9.18
C THR A 188 -11.92 8.00 7.66
N ALA A 189 -12.74 8.80 6.97
CA ALA A 189 -12.79 8.80 5.51
C ALA A 189 -11.47 9.28 4.90
N SER A 190 -10.82 10.30 5.48
CA SER A 190 -9.50 10.73 5.00
C SER A 190 -8.43 9.64 5.12
N GLY A 191 -8.53 8.76 6.13
CA GLY A 191 -7.63 7.60 6.26
C GLY A 191 -7.88 6.48 5.24
N SER A 192 -8.95 6.55 4.47
CA SER A 192 -9.26 5.63 3.37
C SER A 192 -8.94 6.20 1.98
N LEU A 193 -8.45 7.44 1.91
CA LEU A 193 -7.90 7.99 0.67
C LEU A 193 -6.51 7.40 0.43
N PRO A 194 -6.13 7.11 -0.83
CA PRO A 194 -4.75 6.78 -1.16
C PRO A 194 -3.83 7.93 -0.74
N ASP A 195 -2.53 7.64 -0.57
CA ASP A 195 -1.53 8.70 -0.47
C ASP A 195 -1.62 9.50 -1.78
N LEU A 196 -2.17 10.73 -1.69
CA LEU A 196 -2.40 11.61 -2.83
C LEU A 196 -1.22 12.59 -2.90
N PRO A 197 -0.14 12.27 -3.65
CA PRO A 197 1.07 13.11 -3.69
C PRO A 197 0.80 14.53 -4.20
N ASP A 198 -0.27 14.73 -4.98
CA ASP A 198 -0.56 15.99 -5.68
C ASP A 198 -1.55 16.90 -4.94
N LEU A 199 -2.26 16.40 -3.92
CA LEU A 199 -3.04 17.28 -3.04
C LEU A 199 -2.05 17.97 -2.11
N GLY A 200 -1.64 19.18 -2.49
CA GLY A 200 -0.75 19.99 -1.66
C GLY A 200 -1.19 19.93 -0.19
N GLN A 201 -0.22 19.78 0.72
CA GLN A 201 -0.45 19.71 2.17
C GLN A 201 -1.55 20.65 2.72
N PRO A 202 -1.70 21.92 2.26
CA PRO A 202 -2.79 22.77 2.73
C PRO A 202 -4.21 22.22 2.48
N ALA A 203 -4.46 21.52 1.36
CA ALA A 203 -5.78 20.95 1.07
C ALA A 203 -6.09 19.77 2.02
N VAL A 204 -5.10 18.90 2.25
CA VAL A 204 -5.21 17.80 3.21
C VAL A 204 -5.43 18.35 4.62
N VAL A 205 -4.70 19.38 5.03
CA VAL A 205 -4.87 20.04 6.34
C VAL A 205 -6.24 20.70 6.47
N LEU A 206 -6.75 21.35 5.43
CA LEU A 206 -8.07 21.99 5.46
C LEU A 206 -9.20 20.97 5.58
N ILE A 207 -9.13 19.87 4.82
CA ILE A 207 -10.12 18.79 4.85
C ILE A 207 -10.03 18.04 6.20
N ALA A 208 -8.82 17.71 6.62
CA ALA A 208 -8.58 16.96 7.85
C ALA A 208 -8.85 17.81 9.10
N LEU A 209 -8.54 19.10 9.16
CA LEU A 209 -8.68 19.87 10.41
C LEU A 209 -9.73 20.97 10.32
N GLY A 210 -9.78 21.70 9.20
CA GLY A 210 -10.69 22.84 9.02
C GLY A 210 -12.17 22.46 9.10
N LEU A 211 -12.60 21.47 8.31
CA LEU A 211 -14.00 21.02 8.29
C LEU A 211 -14.47 20.46 9.64
N PRO A 212 -13.72 19.55 10.31
CA PRO A 212 -14.05 19.10 11.67
C PRO A 212 -14.20 20.22 12.70
N LEU A 213 -13.28 21.20 12.70
CA LEU A 213 -13.34 22.33 13.64
C LEU A 213 -14.54 23.23 13.38
N LEU A 214 -14.87 23.48 12.11
CA LEU A 214 -16.06 24.24 11.73
C LEU A 214 -17.34 23.55 12.24
N VAL A 215 -17.45 22.23 12.07
CA VAL A 215 -18.61 21.47 12.57
C VAL A 215 -18.71 21.53 14.10
N LEU A 216 -17.59 21.38 14.81
CA LEU A 216 -17.56 21.49 16.27
C LEU A 216 -17.96 22.91 16.74
N GLY A 217 -17.57 23.95 16.00
CA GLY A 217 -17.97 25.33 16.25
C GLY A 217 -19.50 25.52 16.24
N THR A 218 -20.23 24.82 15.37
CA THR A 218 -21.70 24.94 15.30
C THR A 218 -22.45 24.35 16.51
N VAL A 219 -21.77 23.60 17.38
CA VAL A 219 -22.40 22.99 18.58
C VAL A 219 -22.61 24.00 19.69
N THR A 220 -21.83 25.09 19.70
CA THR A 220 -21.87 26.10 20.77
C THR A 220 -23.11 26.98 20.69
N ASP A 221 -23.73 27.09 19.52
CA ASP A 221 -24.96 27.84 19.30
C ASP A 221 -26.12 27.31 20.15
N THR A 222 -26.78 28.22 20.87
CA THR A 222 -28.01 27.91 21.61
C THR A 222 -29.13 27.60 20.62
N TRP A 223 -29.65 26.38 20.67
CA TRP A 223 -30.76 25.92 19.84
C TRP A 223 -31.96 25.56 20.70
N GLN A 224 -33.14 26.03 20.29
CA GLN A 224 -34.42 25.62 20.86
C GLN A 224 -35.11 24.59 19.98
N VAL A 225 -35.73 23.61 20.64
CA VAL A 225 -36.55 22.61 19.97
C VAL A 225 -37.74 23.28 19.31
N THR A 226 -37.86 23.13 18.00
CA THR A 226 -38.95 23.69 17.21
C THR A 226 -39.83 22.56 16.67
N TYR A 227 -41.15 22.75 16.73
CA TYR A 227 -42.09 21.87 16.05
C TYR A 227 -41.90 22.02 14.54
N ALA A 228 -41.87 20.91 13.82
CA ALA A 228 -41.75 20.97 12.37
C ALA A 228 -43.05 21.54 11.79
N LEU A 229 -43.08 22.86 11.50
CA LEU A 229 -44.01 23.38 10.51
C LEU A 229 -43.76 22.58 9.22
N SER A 230 -44.80 22.00 8.66
CA SER A 230 -44.82 20.99 7.58
C SER A 230 -44.24 21.45 6.23
N GLY A 231 -43.44 22.51 6.21
CA GLY A 231 -42.66 22.94 5.06
C GLY A 231 -41.61 21.89 4.70
N ARG A 232 -41.81 21.28 3.52
CA ARG A 232 -40.83 20.39 2.88
C ARG A 232 -39.45 21.05 2.90
N PRO A 233 -38.37 20.36 3.32
CA PRO A 233 -37.03 20.90 3.24
C PRO A 233 -36.66 21.06 1.76
N ALA A 234 -36.75 22.29 1.28
CA ALA A 234 -36.17 22.71 0.02
C ALA A 234 -34.63 22.56 0.14
N TRP A 235 -34.05 21.66 -0.68
CA TRP A 235 -32.74 21.83 -1.30
C TRP A 235 -31.44 21.13 -0.84
N PRO A 236 -31.26 20.43 0.30
CA PRO A 236 -29.95 19.78 0.54
C PRO A 236 -29.85 18.32 0.08
N ALA A 237 -30.96 17.61 -0.13
CA ALA A 237 -30.93 16.18 -0.47
C ALA A 237 -30.39 15.89 -1.88
N PRO A 238 -30.88 16.50 -2.97
CA PRO A 238 -30.40 16.18 -4.31
C PRO A 238 -28.95 16.62 -4.55
N ALA A 239 -28.53 17.77 -4.00
CA ALA A 239 -27.15 18.24 -4.10
C ALA A 239 -26.15 17.33 -3.36
N ALA A 240 -26.52 16.82 -2.18
CA ALA A 240 -25.67 15.85 -1.47
C ALA A 240 -25.58 14.50 -2.19
N THR A 241 -26.66 14.05 -2.84
CA THR A 241 -26.65 12.82 -3.66
C THR A 241 -25.82 13.00 -4.93
N LEU A 242 -25.92 14.15 -5.61
CA LEU A 242 -25.12 14.46 -6.80
C LEU A 242 -23.63 14.61 -6.46
N LEU A 243 -23.29 15.26 -5.35
CA LEU A 243 -21.90 15.37 -4.89
C LEU A 243 -21.33 13.99 -4.50
N ALA A 244 -22.11 13.15 -3.81
CA ALA A 244 -21.70 11.79 -3.49
C ALA A 244 -21.51 10.95 -4.77
N ALA A 245 -22.42 11.04 -5.73
CA ALA A 245 -22.32 10.34 -7.01
C ALA A 245 -21.09 10.80 -7.80
N ALA A 246 -20.82 12.11 -7.84
CA ALA A 246 -19.63 12.66 -8.48
C ALA A 246 -18.33 12.16 -7.81
N LEU A 247 -18.27 12.14 -6.47
CA LEU A 247 -17.12 11.66 -5.71
C LEU A 247 -16.93 10.13 -5.77
N THR A 248 -17.99 9.36 -5.99
CA THR A 248 -17.88 7.92 -6.28
C THR A 248 -17.51 7.63 -7.74
N ALA A 249 -17.83 8.55 -8.67
CA ALA A 249 -17.51 8.41 -10.09
C ALA A 249 -16.10 8.93 -10.42
N THR A 250 -15.52 9.82 -9.62
CA THR A 250 -14.15 10.32 -9.83
C THR A 250 -13.07 9.25 -9.87
N PRO A 251 -13.04 8.18 -9.04
CA PRO A 251 -12.06 7.09 -9.22
C PRO A 251 -12.29 6.27 -10.50
N LEU A 252 -13.51 6.25 -11.06
CA LEU A 252 -13.80 5.62 -12.36
C LEU A 252 -13.32 6.47 -13.56
N VAL A 253 -13.20 7.79 -13.37
CA VAL A 253 -12.63 8.72 -14.37
C VAL A 253 -11.11 8.88 -14.19
N TRP A 254 -10.59 8.56 -13.01
CA TRP A 254 -9.18 8.34 -12.71
C TRP A 254 -8.78 6.87 -12.89
N ALA A 255 -9.34 6.18 -13.89
CA ALA A 255 -8.44 5.32 -14.66
C ALA A 255 -7.26 6.22 -15.04
N PRO A 256 -5.99 5.83 -14.78
CA PRO A 256 -4.86 6.64 -15.21
C PRO A 256 -5.15 6.99 -16.66
N ARG A 257 -5.44 8.28 -16.90
CA ARG A 257 -5.65 8.79 -18.24
C ARG A 257 -4.38 8.31 -18.92
N GLU A 258 -4.49 7.31 -19.81
CA GLU A 258 -3.38 6.84 -20.61
C GLU A 258 -2.80 8.13 -21.16
N ALA A 259 -1.72 8.58 -20.54
CA ALA A 259 -1.23 9.92 -20.71
C ALA A 259 -0.77 9.88 -22.14
N GLY A 260 -1.60 10.44 -23.04
CA GLY A 260 -1.59 10.14 -24.48
C GLY A 260 -0.17 9.86 -24.88
N GLU A 261 0.13 8.56 -25.01
CA GLU A 261 1.48 8.03 -24.82
C GLU A 261 2.31 8.68 -25.91
N THR A 262 3.06 9.71 -25.56
CA THR A 262 4.18 10.15 -26.38
C THR A 262 5.11 8.97 -26.34
N ARG A 263 4.90 8.07 -27.31
CA ARG A 263 5.77 6.99 -27.70
C ARG A 263 7.12 7.65 -27.96
N LEU A 264 7.90 7.79 -26.90
CA LEU A 264 9.26 8.28 -26.98
C LEU A 264 10.03 7.12 -27.61
N ASP A 265 10.00 7.08 -28.94
CA ASP A 265 10.75 6.17 -29.82
C ASP A 265 12.28 6.32 -29.66
N ASN A 266 12.77 6.89 -28.56
CA ASN A 266 14.15 7.32 -28.34
C ASN A 266 14.88 6.58 -27.21
N TRP A 267 14.34 5.49 -26.65
CA TRP A 267 15.09 4.67 -25.68
C TRP A 267 16.28 3.91 -26.30
N TYR A 268 16.42 3.95 -27.63
CA TYR A 268 17.55 3.46 -28.40
C TYR A 268 18.79 4.36 -28.39
N ALA A 269 18.84 5.40 -27.54
CA ALA A 269 20.01 6.25 -27.39
C ALA A 269 21.10 5.63 -26.49
N LEU A 270 20.78 4.57 -25.73
CA LEU A 270 21.74 3.94 -24.82
C LEU A 270 22.65 2.96 -25.58
N PRO A 271 23.97 3.18 -25.68
CA PRO A 271 24.88 2.23 -26.31
C PRO A 271 24.93 0.90 -25.56
N HIS A 272 24.80 0.96 -24.24
CA HIS A 272 24.64 -0.16 -23.33
C HIS A 272 23.96 0.31 -22.04
N ALA A 273 23.11 -0.53 -21.45
CA ALA A 273 22.55 -0.32 -20.13
C ALA A 273 23.42 -1.03 -19.07
N ARG A 274 23.71 -0.33 -17.98
CA ARG A 274 24.42 -0.85 -16.81
C ARG A 274 23.47 -1.63 -15.90
N PHE A 275 22.29 -1.07 -15.68
CA PHE A 275 21.23 -1.68 -14.89
C PHE A 275 19.84 -1.20 -15.33
N ALA A 276 18.83 -1.90 -14.88
CA ALA A 276 17.43 -1.53 -14.99
C ALA A 276 16.82 -1.41 -13.60
N ASP A 277 15.81 -0.56 -13.45
CA ASP A 277 15.07 -0.38 -12.22
C ASP A 277 13.57 -0.17 -12.49
N LEU A 278 12.74 -0.59 -11.55
CA LEU A 278 11.30 -0.39 -11.62
C LEU A 278 10.93 0.86 -10.81
N ASP A 279 10.70 1.97 -11.52
CA ASP A 279 10.30 3.22 -10.89
C ASP A 279 8.88 3.07 -10.30
N GLN A 280 8.81 3.04 -8.97
CA GLN A 280 7.57 2.87 -8.22
C GLN A 280 6.55 3.98 -8.51
N ARG A 281 7.00 5.21 -8.82
CA ARG A 281 6.11 6.35 -9.02
C ARG A 281 5.45 6.31 -10.37
N SER A 282 6.23 6.03 -11.41
CA SER A 282 5.72 5.95 -12.79
C SER A 282 5.14 4.58 -13.13
N GLY A 283 5.46 3.55 -12.35
CA GLY A 283 5.09 2.17 -12.66
C GLY A 283 5.67 1.74 -14.00
N ALA A 284 6.94 2.08 -14.25
CA ALA A 284 7.62 1.77 -15.50
C ALA A 284 9.07 1.35 -15.28
N TRP A 285 9.55 0.47 -16.15
CA TRP A 285 10.96 0.09 -16.17
C TRP A 285 11.80 1.25 -16.71
N ARG A 286 12.95 1.49 -16.09
CA ARG A 286 13.97 2.44 -16.54
C ARG A 286 15.29 1.71 -16.73
N LEU A 287 15.92 1.91 -17.88
CA LEU A 287 17.28 1.45 -18.17
C LEU A 287 18.25 2.60 -17.93
N TRP A 288 19.34 2.33 -17.21
CA TRP A 288 20.37 3.30 -16.87
C TRP A 288 21.66 2.96 -17.57
N GLY A 289 22.21 3.89 -18.34
CA GLY A 289 23.56 3.81 -18.90
C GLY A 289 24.46 4.94 -18.41
N PRO A 290 25.66 5.09 -18.99
CA PRO A 290 26.61 6.15 -18.61
C PRO A 290 26.04 7.57 -18.76
N GLU A 291 25.15 7.79 -19.73
CA GLU A 291 24.59 9.10 -20.07
C GLU A 291 23.27 9.42 -19.34
N GLY A 292 22.77 8.50 -18.51
CA GLY A 292 21.53 8.66 -17.74
C GLY A 292 20.52 7.53 -17.92
N GLY A 293 19.31 7.74 -17.39
CA GLY A 293 18.24 6.74 -17.36
C GLY A 293 17.12 7.02 -18.34
N ILE A 294 16.77 6.04 -19.18
CA ILE A 294 15.64 6.11 -20.11
C ILE A 294 14.52 5.14 -19.71
N GLN A 295 13.28 5.58 -19.81
CA GLN A 295 12.10 4.77 -19.55
C GLN A 295 11.79 3.83 -20.72
N VAL A 296 11.50 2.57 -20.43
CA VAL A 296 11.05 1.57 -21.40
C VAL A 296 9.52 1.52 -21.38
N GLY A 297 8.87 2.50 -22.02
CA GLY A 297 7.41 2.68 -21.95
C GLY A 297 6.61 1.45 -22.41
N GLN A 298 7.13 0.73 -23.40
CA GLN A 298 6.55 -0.52 -23.91
C GLN A 298 6.69 -1.70 -22.95
N ALA A 299 7.60 -1.67 -21.99
CA ALA A 299 7.71 -2.72 -20.99
C ALA A 299 6.57 -2.61 -19.98
N ARG A 300 5.89 -3.74 -19.77
CA ARG A 300 4.96 -3.89 -18.65
C ARG A 300 5.76 -3.91 -17.35
N ALA A 301 5.31 -3.14 -16.38
CA ALA A 301 5.94 -3.04 -15.07
C ALA A 301 5.46 -4.11 -14.08
N TYR A 302 4.16 -4.42 -14.13
CA TYR A 302 3.52 -5.31 -13.17
C TYR A 302 2.63 -6.34 -13.85
N LEU A 303 2.62 -7.54 -13.29
CA LEU A 303 1.66 -8.60 -13.59
C LEU A 303 0.51 -8.50 -12.58
N SER A 304 -0.72 -8.69 -13.06
CA SER A 304 -1.87 -8.80 -12.16
C SER A 304 -1.73 -10.08 -11.36
N GLY A 305 -1.80 -10.01 -10.04
CA GLY A 305 -1.83 -11.19 -9.18
C GLY A 305 -3.26 -11.69 -8.97
N ASP A 306 -3.41 -12.99 -8.71
CA ASP A 306 -4.68 -13.65 -8.31
C ASP A 306 -5.11 -13.22 -6.88
N GLY A 307 -5.25 -11.91 -6.63
CA GLY A 307 -5.58 -11.39 -5.30
C GLY A 307 -4.37 -11.20 -4.37
N THR A 308 -3.14 -11.31 -4.87
CA THR A 308 -1.90 -10.92 -4.15
C THR A 308 -1.37 -9.59 -4.66
N ALA A 309 -0.49 -8.92 -3.89
CA ALA A 309 0.16 -7.68 -4.32
C ALA A 309 0.76 -7.83 -5.74
N ALA A 310 0.65 -6.77 -6.54
CA ALA A 310 1.13 -6.76 -7.92
C ALA A 310 2.61 -7.20 -7.97
N ARG A 311 2.89 -8.23 -8.78
CA ARG A 311 4.25 -8.76 -8.94
C ARG A 311 4.97 -7.96 -10.03
N PRO A 312 6.23 -7.54 -9.85
CA PRO A 312 7.03 -6.99 -10.93
C PRO A 312 7.03 -7.94 -12.14
N ALA A 313 6.75 -7.42 -13.32
CA ALA A 313 6.87 -8.19 -14.55
C ALA A 313 8.36 -8.45 -14.82
N PRO A 314 8.73 -9.65 -15.29
CA PRO A 314 10.14 -10.00 -15.42
C PRO A 314 10.83 -9.12 -16.45
N LEU A 315 12.06 -8.73 -16.12
CA LEU A 315 13.01 -8.07 -17.00
C LEU A 315 14.39 -8.71 -16.81
N ALA A 316 15.09 -8.96 -17.91
CA ALA A 316 16.47 -9.43 -17.89
C ALA A 316 17.33 -8.52 -18.78
N LEU A 317 18.58 -8.30 -18.38
CA LEU A 317 19.57 -7.53 -19.12
C LEU A 317 20.80 -8.40 -19.40
N SER A 318 21.36 -8.34 -20.60
CA SER A 318 22.58 -9.07 -20.93
C SER A 318 23.78 -8.47 -20.20
N GLY A 319 24.81 -9.30 -19.96
CA GLY A 319 26.02 -8.87 -19.25
C GLY A 319 26.83 -7.81 -19.99
N ASP A 320 26.71 -7.72 -21.31
CA ASP A 320 27.28 -6.64 -22.14
C ASP A 320 26.40 -5.37 -22.16
N GLY A 321 25.21 -5.43 -21.56
CA GLY A 321 24.25 -4.34 -21.48
C GLY A 321 23.57 -3.99 -22.80
N ARG A 322 23.74 -4.78 -23.88
CA ARG A 322 23.24 -4.44 -25.23
C ARG A 322 21.88 -5.05 -25.55
N HIS A 323 21.44 -6.03 -24.77
CA HIS A 323 20.20 -6.75 -24.99
C HIS A 323 19.35 -6.73 -23.73
N VAL A 324 18.05 -6.49 -23.90
CA VAL A 324 17.06 -6.54 -22.84
C VAL A 324 15.93 -7.49 -23.23
N VAL A 325 15.47 -8.30 -22.29
CA VAL A 325 14.22 -9.05 -22.41
C VAL A 325 13.21 -8.46 -21.44
N TYR A 326 12.03 -8.11 -21.96
CA TYR A 326 10.93 -7.57 -21.16
C TYR A 326 9.59 -8.12 -21.68
N LEU A 327 8.56 -8.04 -20.84
CA LEU A 327 7.18 -8.33 -21.25
C LEU A 327 6.57 -7.08 -21.90
N ASP A 328 6.27 -7.15 -23.18
CA ASP A 328 5.62 -6.05 -23.89
C ASP A 328 4.18 -5.83 -23.38
N ARG A 329 3.87 -4.57 -23.09
CA ARG A 329 2.61 -4.15 -22.47
C ARG A 329 1.41 -4.42 -23.37
N ALA A 330 1.53 -4.11 -24.66
CA ALA A 330 0.42 -4.16 -25.61
C ALA A 330 0.19 -5.57 -26.16
N SER A 331 1.25 -6.20 -26.68
CA SER A 331 1.17 -7.53 -27.29
C SER A 331 1.18 -8.67 -26.29
N ARG A 332 1.59 -8.41 -25.03
CA ARG A 332 1.69 -9.39 -23.96
C ARG A 332 2.69 -10.50 -24.27
N ARG A 333 3.73 -10.20 -25.05
CA ARG A 333 4.77 -11.15 -25.47
C ARG A 333 6.07 -10.82 -24.75
N LEU A 334 6.89 -11.82 -24.44
CA LEU A 334 8.28 -11.54 -24.12
C LEU A 334 9.00 -11.11 -25.39
N VAL A 335 9.70 -9.98 -25.32
CA VAL A 335 10.44 -9.39 -26.43
C VAL A 335 11.90 -9.28 -26.03
N LEU A 336 12.78 -9.82 -26.87
CA LEU A 336 14.21 -9.52 -26.86
C LEU A 336 14.45 -8.29 -27.73
N ALA A 337 15.03 -7.24 -27.17
CA ALA A 337 15.41 -6.06 -27.91
C ALA A 337 16.90 -5.78 -27.81
N HIS A 338 17.50 -5.46 -28.96
CA HIS A 338 18.87 -4.98 -29.05
C HIS A 338 18.87 -3.45 -28.96
N LEU A 339 19.48 -2.89 -27.90
CA LEU A 339 19.40 -1.46 -27.55
C LEU A 339 19.93 -0.55 -28.68
N LEU A 340 21.07 -0.91 -29.28
CA LEU A 340 21.69 -0.11 -30.35
C LEU A 340 21.01 -0.25 -31.72
N SER A 341 20.71 -1.48 -32.16
CA SER A 341 20.25 -1.74 -33.55
C SER A 341 18.74 -1.62 -33.75
N ARG A 342 17.97 -1.46 -32.66
CA ARG A 342 16.50 -1.45 -32.66
C ARG A 342 15.86 -2.75 -33.19
N ARG A 343 16.64 -3.82 -33.27
CA ARG A 343 16.11 -5.12 -33.66
C ARG A 343 15.40 -5.73 -32.47
N GLU A 344 14.12 -6.01 -32.67
CA GLU A 344 13.29 -6.72 -31.70
C GLU A 344 12.93 -8.10 -32.23
N ARG A 345 12.83 -9.06 -31.31
CA ARG A 345 12.37 -10.41 -31.58
C ARG A 345 11.39 -10.85 -30.50
N HIS A 346 10.22 -11.30 -30.92
CA HIS A 346 9.27 -11.93 -30.02
C HIS A 346 9.76 -13.32 -29.63
N LEU A 347 9.96 -13.54 -28.34
CA LEU A 347 10.36 -14.82 -27.78
C LEU A 347 9.16 -15.72 -27.46
N THR A 348 7.95 -15.17 -27.37
CA THR A 348 6.73 -15.92 -27.07
C THR A 348 5.54 -15.43 -27.91
N GLY A 349 4.46 -16.22 -27.89
CA GLY A 349 3.13 -15.69 -28.19
C GLY A 349 2.62 -14.78 -27.05
N PRO A 350 1.39 -14.25 -27.16
CA PRO A 350 0.73 -13.54 -26.07
C PRO A 350 0.60 -14.43 -24.83
N LEU A 351 0.87 -13.87 -23.65
CA LEU A 351 0.90 -14.58 -22.37
C LEU A 351 -0.16 -14.02 -21.42
N ALA A 352 -0.77 -14.92 -20.65
CA ALA A 352 -1.51 -14.57 -19.44
C ALA A 352 -0.53 -14.20 -18.31
N ASP A 353 -0.98 -13.47 -17.28
CA ASP A 353 -0.09 -12.92 -16.24
C ASP A 353 0.57 -14.04 -15.40
N GLU A 354 -0.16 -15.12 -15.16
CA GLU A 354 0.24 -16.33 -14.46
C GLU A 354 1.19 -17.21 -15.29
N ALA A 355 1.21 -17.03 -16.61
CA ALA A 355 1.98 -17.84 -17.54
C ALA A 355 3.30 -17.17 -17.98
N VAL A 356 3.63 -15.98 -17.46
CA VAL A 356 4.82 -15.24 -17.89
C VAL A 356 6.11 -15.95 -17.40
N PRO A 357 6.99 -16.40 -18.32
CA PRO A 357 8.25 -17.04 -17.96
C PRO A 357 9.22 -16.07 -17.27
N GLU A 358 10.12 -16.61 -16.45
CA GLU A 358 11.30 -15.89 -15.98
C GLU A 358 12.43 -16.01 -17.04
N PRO A 359 12.86 -14.89 -17.67
CA PRO A 359 13.94 -14.89 -18.63
C PRO A 359 15.31 -14.80 -17.93
N ALA A 360 16.31 -15.45 -18.50
CA ALA A 360 17.72 -15.17 -18.22
C ALA A 360 18.50 -15.06 -19.53
N LEU A 361 19.51 -14.19 -19.56
CA LEU A 361 20.30 -13.88 -20.75
C LEU A 361 21.75 -14.32 -20.57
N SER A 362 22.37 -14.76 -21.68
CA SER A 362 23.83 -14.87 -21.76
C SER A 362 24.48 -13.49 -21.71
N HIS A 363 25.77 -13.46 -21.38
CA HIS A 363 26.54 -12.21 -21.33
C HIS A 363 26.42 -11.37 -22.61
N ASP A 364 26.48 -12.01 -23.78
CA ASP A 364 26.37 -11.39 -25.11
C ASP A 364 24.92 -11.25 -25.62
N GLY A 365 23.92 -11.71 -24.85
CA GLY A 365 22.51 -11.75 -25.26
C GLY A 365 22.18 -12.73 -26.39
N ARG A 366 23.13 -13.57 -26.84
CA ARG A 366 22.91 -14.56 -27.91
C ARG A 366 21.98 -15.69 -27.49
N HIS A 367 21.94 -16.05 -26.21
CA HIS A 367 21.09 -17.12 -25.71
C HIS A 367 20.15 -16.58 -24.64
N VAL A 368 18.88 -16.98 -24.72
CA VAL A 368 17.85 -16.64 -23.73
C VAL A 368 17.28 -17.94 -23.18
N SER A 369 17.22 -18.11 -21.86
CA SER A 369 16.44 -19.18 -21.26
C SER A 369 15.11 -18.64 -20.75
N LEU A 370 14.02 -19.35 -21.00
CA LEU A 370 12.69 -19.04 -20.45
C LEU A 370 12.30 -20.14 -19.47
N THR A 371 12.09 -19.75 -18.20
CA THR A 371 11.69 -20.67 -17.13
C THR A 371 10.20 -20.53 -16.84
N THR A 372 9.43 -21.61 -16.99
CA THR A 372 8.00 -21.68 -16.69
C THR A 372 7.71 -22.80 -15.68
N ALA A 373 6.46 -22.87 -15.19
CA ALA A 373 6.03 -24.01 -14.37
C ALA A 373 6.12 -25.36 -15.12
N ALA A 374 5.97 -25.34 -16.44
CA ALA A 374 6.02 -26.55 -17.28
C ALA A 374 7.46 -27.04 -17.51
N GLY A 375 8.46 -26.15 -17.45
CA GLY A 375 9.86 -26.48 -17.68
C GLY A 375 10.66 -25.29 -18.19
N VAL A 376 11.88 -25.58 -18.65
CA VAL A 376 12.82 -24.59 -19.17
C VAL A 376 13.12 -24.86 -20.64
N GLU A 377 13.13 -23.80 -21.46
CA GLU A 377 13.62 -23.83 -22.83
C GLU A 377 14.78 -22.82 -23.00
N LEU A 378 15.75 -23.18 -23.83
CA LEU A 378 16.83 -22.32 -24.29
C LEU A 378 16.51 -21.87 -25.73
N ILE A 379 16.73 -20.59 -26.02
CA ILE A 379 16.44 -19.97 -27.32
C ILE A 379 17.73 -19.32 -27.83
N ASP A 380 18.15 -19.67 -29.04
CA ASP A 380 19.18 -18.92 -29.76
C ASP A 380 18.54 -17.65 -30.34
N ALA A 381 18.97 -16.48 -29.85
CA ALA A 381 18.45 -15.18 -30.21
C ALA A 381 18.67 -14.79 -31.68
N THR A 382 19.62 -15.44 -32.36
CA THR A 382 19.96 -15.18 -33.77
C THR A 382 19.09 -16.05 -34.68
N THR A 383 19.01 -17.35 -34.42
CA THR A 383 18.29 -18.30 -35.29
C THR A 383 16.83 -18.49 -34.90
N GLY A 384 16.50 -18.31 -33.62
CA GLY A 384 15.18 -18.56 -33.05
C GLY A 384 14.95 -20.04 -32.72
N ALA A 385 15.99 -20.87 -32.89
CA ALA A 385 15.96 -22.27 -32.52
C ALA A 385 15.69 -22.40 -31.02
N ARG A 386 14.77 -23.32 -30.69
CA ARG A 386 14.35 -23.62 -29.32
C ARG A 386 14.84 -25.00 -28.92
N THR A 387 15.42 -25.10 -27.74
CA THR A 387 15.99 -26.33 -27.20
C THR A 387 15.39 -26.57 -25.82
N PRO A 388 14.54 -27.58 -25.63
CA PRO A 388 14.02 -27.92 -24.30
C PRO A 388 15.14 -28.44 -23.38
N LEU A 389 15.09 -28.07 -22.10
CA LEU A 389 16.04 -28.53 -21.08
C LEU A 389 15.33 -29.48 -20.09
N PRO A 390 15.20 -30.78 -20.41
CA PRO A 390 14.43 -31.72 -19.58
C PRO A 390 15.04 -31.89 -18.19
N GLY A 391 14.20 -31.83 -17.16
CA GLY A 391 14.61 -31.97 -15.76
C GLY A 391 15.21 -30.71 -15.13
N VAL A 392 15.46 -29.66 -15.92
CA VAL A 392 15.87 -28.35 -15.41
C VAL A 392 14.65 -27.58 -14.93
N ARG A 393 14.74 -26.95 -13.75
CA ARG A 393 13.67 -26.14 -13.15
C ARG A 393 14.03 -24.68 -12.98
N ARG A 394 15.32 -24.33 -12.93
CA ARG A 394 15.78 -22.94 -12.78
C ARG A 394 17.15 -22.78 -13.42
N VAL A 395 17.34 -21.72 -14.21
CA VAL A 395 18.65 -21.36 -14.77
C VAL A 395 19.33 -20.35 -13.84
N LEU A 396 20.57 -20.62 -13.45
CA LEU A 396 21.37 -19.76 -12.57
C LEU A 396 22.22 -18.76 -13.37
N GLY A 397 22.56 -19.09 -14.61
CA GLY A 397 23.25 -18.22 -15.56
C GLY A 397 23.58 -18.95 -16.87
N LEU A 398 23.88 -18.15 -17.90
CA LEU A 398 24.29 -18.61 -19.23
C LEU A 398 25.67 -18.04 -19.54
N GLY A 399 26.62 -18.91 -19.86
CA GLY A 399 28.00 -18.58 -20.24
C GLY A 399 28.33 -18.94 -21.70
N PRO A 400 29.59 -18.78 -22.11
CA PRO A 400 30.02 -19.02 -23.49
C PRO A 400 29.88 -20.48 -23.92
N ASP A 401 30.10 -21.43 -23.00
CA ASP A 401 30.11 -22.86 -23.28
C ASP A 401 28.76 -23.55 -23.02
N GLY A 402 27.74 -22.81 -22.58
CA GLY A 402 26.44 -23.36 -22.17
C GLY A 402 25.83 -22.62 -20.99
N GLY A 403 25.21 -23.36 -20.06
CA GLY A 403 24.60 -22.78 -18.87
C GLY A 403 24.72 -23.64 -17.63
N VAL A 404 24.38 -23.03 -16.51
CA VAL A 404 24.31 -23.68 -15.19
C VAL A 404 22.90 -23.51 -14.63
N ALA A 405 22.34 -24.59 -14.12
CA ALA A 405 20.95 -24.66 -13.70
C ALA A 405 20.76 -25.61 -12.51
N THR A 406 19.56 -25.63 -11.94
CA THR A 406 19.17 -26.59 -10.90
C THR A 406 17.98 -27.45 -11.33
N THR A 407 17.94 -28.69 -10.84
CA THR A 407 16.80 -29.61 -11.03
C THR A 407 15.62 -29.32 -10.10
N GLY A 408 15.85 -28.58 -9.01
CA GLY A 408 14.84 -28.11 -8.06
C GLY A 408 14.49 -26.63 -8.27
N LEU A 409 13.33 -26.22 -7.75
CA LEU A 409 12.97 -24.81 -7.57
C LEU A 409 13.79 -24.20 -6.42
N ALA A 410 13.82 -22.87 -6.33
CA ALA A 410 14.31 -22.20 -5.12
C ALA A 410 13.45 -22.66 -3.93
N ALA A 411 14.07 -23.31 -2.94
CA ALA A 411 13.34 -23.98 -1.86
C ALA A 411 13.94 -23.65 -0.49
N LEU A 412 13.17 -23.97 0.55
CA LEU A 412 13.60 -23.93 1.94
C LEU A 412 14.67 -25.00 2.21
N PRO A 413 15.51 -24.86 3.26
CA PRO A 413 16.51 -25.84 3.63
C PRO A 413 15.94 -27.26 3.71
N GLY A 414 16.64 -28.22 3.11
CA GLY A 414 16.26 -29.64 3.19
C GLY A 414 15.31 -30.14 2.10
N ALA A 415 15.06 -29.36 1.03
CA ALA A 415 14.42 -29.91 -0.18
C ALA A 415 15.31 -31.02 -0.77
N PRO A 416 14.90 -32.30 -0.66
CA PRO A 416 15.76 -33.40 -1.07
C PRO A 416 15.94 -33.38 -2.59
N ASP A 417 17.14 -33.75 -3.03
CA ASP A 417 17.49 -34.05 -4.43
C ASP A 417 17.56 -32.87 -5.40
N THR A 418 17.94 -31.67 -4.92
CA THR A 418 18.38 -30.63 -5.85
C THR A 418 19.80 -30.93 -6.33
N GLU A 419 19.95 -30.99 -7.66
CA GLU A 419 21.22 -31.12 -8.34
C GLU A 419 21.52 -29.82 -9.09
N LEU A 420 22.78 -29.40 -9.04
CA LEU A 420 23.35 -28.45 -9.98
C LEU A 420 23.68 -29.19 -11.27
N VAL A 421 23.25 -28.63 -12.39
CA VAL A 421 23.39 -29.21 -13.72
C VAL A 421 24.12 -28.22 -14.61
N THR A 422 25.17 -28.69 -15.28
CA THR A 422 25.78 -27.95 -16.40
C THR A 422 25.28 -28.54 -17.71
N PHE A 423 24.99 -27.67 -18.68
CA PHE A 423 24.51 -28.08 -20.01
C PHE A 423 25.17 -27.22 -21.08
N ASP A 424 25.26 -27.73 -22.31
CA ASP A 424 25.70 -26.96 -23.47
C ASP A 424 24.54 -26.28 -24.23
N HIS A 425 24.84 -25.48 -25.25
CA HIS A 425 23.81 -24.79 -26.04
C HIS A 425 22.88 -25.73 -26.84
N SER A 426 23.23 -27.01 -26.98
CA SER A 426 22.34 -28.04 -27.54
C SER A 426 21.40 -28.65 -26.49
N GLY A 427 21.50 -28.19 -25.23
CA GLY A 427 20.73 -28.69 -24.10
C GLY A 427 21.26 -30.01 -23.55
N LYS A 428 22.41 -30.50 -24.04
CA LYS A 428 23.01 -31.73 -23.55
C LYS A 428 23.62 -31.46 -22.18
N VAL A 429 23.13 -32.19 -21.19
CA VAL A 429 23.67 -32.20 -19.82
C VAL A 429 25.09 -32.75 -19.83
N ARG A 430 26.03 -32.01 -19.24
CA ARG A 430 27.44 -32.39 -19.10
C ARG A 430 27.74 -32.97 -17.73
N THR A 431 27.28 -32.31 -16.67
CA THR A 431 27.51 -32.75 -15.29
C THR A 431 26.26 -32.60 -14.43
N ARG A 432 26.19 -33.39 -13.36
CA ARG A 432 25.18 -33.30 -12.30
C ARG A 432 25.86 -33.50 -10.96
N VAL A 433 25.67 -32.58 -10.04
CA VAL A 433 26.27 -32.62 -8.70
C VAL A 433 25.26 -32.16 -7.66
N ARG A 434 25.29 -32.73 -6.46
CA ARG A 434 24.35 -32.32 -5.40
C ARG A 434 24.55 -30.85 -5.04
N PHE A 435 23.44 -30.15 -4.82
CA PHE A 435 23.46 -28.72 -4.58
C PHE A 435 22.42 -28.30 -3.55
N ASP A 436 22.78 -27.35 -2.70
CA ASP A 436 21.85 -26.77 -1.73
C ASP A 436 21.04 -25.64 -2.42
N PRO A 437 19.72 -25.82 -2.63
CA PRO A 437 18.88 -24.86 -3.36
C PRO A 437 18.70 -23.53 -2.61
N THR A 438 19.08 -23.46 -1.33
CA THR A 438 18.97 -22.25 -0.51
C THR A 438 20.09 -21.25 -0.79
N LEU A 439 21.18 -21.72 -1.40
CA LEU A 439 22.34 -20.90 -1.68
C LEU A 439 22.01 -19.86 -2.76
N ARG A 440 22.28 -18.59 -2.44
CA ARG A 440 22.22 -17.50 -3.40
C ARG A 440 23.51 -17.49 -4.20
N VAL A 441 23.43 -17.85 -5.47
CA VAL A 441 24.60 -18.03 -6.33
C VAL A 441 24.51 -17.19 -7.60
N ARG A 442 25.67 -16.78 -8.12
CA ARG A 442 25.81 -16.12 -9.44
C ARG A 442 26.90 -16.79 -10.25
N LEU A 443 26.59 -17.10 -11.50
CA LEU A 443 27.55 -17.61 -12.48
C LEU A 443 28.42 -16.47 -13.00
N SER A 444 29.74 -16.69 -13.01
CA SER A 444 30.70 -15.77 -13.62
C SER A 444 30.45 -15.63 -15.13
N PRO A 445 30.86 -14.51 -15.75
CA PRO A 445 30.66 -14.30 -17.18
C PRO A 445 31.27 -15.38 -18.07
N ASP A 446 32.37 -16.00 -17.64
CA ASP A 446 33.03 -17.10 -18.34
C ASP A 446 32.33 -18.47 -18.17
N GLY A 447 31.31 -18.56 -17.30
CA GLY A 447 30.58 -19.78 -17.00
C GLY A 447 31.34 -20.82 -16.16
N ARG A 448 32.53 -20.50 -15.65
CA ARG A 448 33.44 -21.47 -14.99
C ARG A 448 33.43 -21.41 -13.48
N THR A 449 32.82 -20.38 -12.90
CA THR A 449 32.82 -20.15 -11.46
C THR A 449 31.42 -19.76 -10.98
N LEU A 450 30.96 -20.41 -9.91
CA LEU A 450 29.81 -19.96 -9.13
C LEU A 450 30.31 -19.21 -7.91
N ALA A 451 29.87 -17.97 -7.73
CA ALA A 451 30.04 -17.26 -6.47
C ALA A 451 28.83 -17.50 -5.57
N VAL A 452 29.10 -17.95 -4.34
CA VAL A 452 28.12 -18.10 -3.27
C VAL A 452 28.45 -17.06 -2.20
N VAL A 453 27.51 -16.15 -1.93
CA VAL A 453 27.70 -15.10 -0.92
C VAL A 453 26.92 -15.47 0.33
N THR A 454 27.64 -15.63 1.44
CA THR A 454 27.07 -15.85 2.77
C THR A 454 27.17 -14.56 3.59
N ARG A 455 26.76 -14.59 4.87
CA ARG A 455 26.88 -13.42 5.76
C ARG A 455 28.31 -12.90 5.91
N ASN A 456 29.31 -13.80 5.98
CA ASN A 456 30.68 -13.42 6.35
C ASN A 456 31.74 -13.81 5.32
N GLU A 457 31.39 -14.61 4.32
CA GLU A 457 32.33 -15.10 3.32
C GLU A 457 31.71 -15.18 1.94
N ILE A 458 32.56 -15.05 0.93
CA ILE A 458 32.29 -15.42 -0.45
C ILE A 458 33.03 -16.71 -0.77
N VAL A 459 32.31 -17.66 -1.35
CA VAL A 459 32.81 -18.97 -1.72
C VAL A 459 32.74 -19.09 -3.23
N THR A 460 33.84 -19.48 -3.86
CA THR A 460 33.87 -19.83 -5.28
C THR A 460 33.81 -21.33 -5.45
N MET A 461 32.96 -21.78 -6.37
CA MET A 461 32.69 -23.19 -6.63
C MET A 461 32.81 -23.49 -8.12
N ASP A 462 33.33 -24.67 -8.44
CA ASP A 462 33.28 -25.23 -9.79
C ASP A 462 31.86 -25.75 -10.07
N PRO A 463 31.12 -25.21 -11.06
CA PRO A 463 29.77 -25.69 -11.35
C PRO A 463 29.74 -27.14 -11.89
N GLY A 464 30.84 -27.60 -12.47
CA GLY A 464 30.97 -28.95 -13.04
C GLY A 464 31.10 -30.03 -11.97
N THR A 465 31.89 -29.77 -10.93
CA THR A 465 32.19 -30.75 -9.86
C THR A 465 31.48 -30.45 -8.53
N GLY A 466 30.96 -29.23 -8.34
CA GLY A 466 30.41 -28.78 -7.07
C GLY A 466 31.48 -28.52 -6.01
N GLU A 467 32.77 -28.65 -6.35
CA GLU A 467 33.86 -28.46 -5.41
C GLU A 467 34.12 -26.97 -5.16
N VAL A 468 34.37 -26.65 -3.89
CA VAL A 468 34.78 -25.32 -3.47
C VAL A 468 36.23 -25.08 -3.90
N ARG A 469 36.45 -24.11 -4.78
CA ARG A 469 37.78 -23.69 -5.25
C ARG A 469 38.43 -22.66 -4.36
N GLY A 470 37.64 -21.81 -3.71
CA GLY A 470 38.14 -20.73 -2.87
C GLY A 470 37.14 -20.24 -1.84
N ARG A 471 37.65 -19.66 -0.77
CA ARG A 471 36.86 -18.99 0.28
C ARG A 471 37.58 -17.72 0.69
N ALA A 472 36.85 -16.61 0.78
CA ALA A 472 37.38 -15.34 1.25
C ALA A 472 36.41 -14.68 2.22
N ARG A 473 36.93 -14.13 3.33
CA ARG A 473 36.13 -13.38 4.30
C ARG A 473 35.72 -12.03 3.72
N LEU A 474 34.43 -11.74 3.74
CA LEU A 474 33.86 -10.49 3.25
C LEU A 474 34.30 -9.31 4.12
N ARG A 475 34.82 -8.27 3.47
CA ARG A 475 35.19 -7.00 4.10
C ARG A 475 34.17 -5.92 3.69
N LEU A 476 32.93 -6.09 4.13
CA LEU A 476 31.82 -5.17 3.89
C LEU A 476 31.53 -4.33 5.14
N PRO A 477 30.89 -3.15 5.00
CA PRO A 477 30.30 -2.43 6.13
C PRO A 477 29.36 -3.32 6.95
N THR A 478 29.14 -3.00 8.23
CA THR A 478 28.24 -3.77 9.10
C THR A 478 26.80 -3.78 8.55
N HIS A 479 26.22 -4.97 8.47
CA HIS A 479 24.89 -5.25 7.91
C HIS A 479 24.25 -6.42 8.68
N PRO A 480 22.91 -6.50 8.80
CA PRO A 480 22.24 -7.51 9.62
C PRO A 480 22.13 -8.88 8.93
N ASP A 481 21.98 -8.89 7.60
CA ASP A 481 21.64 -10.09 6.81
C ASP A 481 22.79 -10.55 5.93
N ALA A 482 22.62 -11.61 5.14
CA ALA A 482 23.61 -11.98 4.14
C ALA A 482 23.50 -11.03 2.92
N PRO A 483 24.61 -10.50 2.37
CA PRO A 483 24.56 -9.69 1.17
C PRO A 483 23.91 -10.44 0.02
N GLU A 484 23.11 -9.74 -0.77
CA GLU A 484 22.47 -10.33 -1.94
C GLU A 484 23.41 -10.21 -3.16
N PRO A 485 23.84 -11.32 -3.78
CA PRO A 485 24.65 -11.25 -4.99
C PRO A 485 23.77 -10.90 -6.20
N LEU A 486 24.16 -9.88 -6.95
CA LEU A 486 23.37 -9.32 -8.05
C LEU A 486 23.99 -9.55 -9.43
N GLY A 487 25.31 -9.64 -9.54
CA GLY A 487 25.98 -9.83 -10.83
C GLY A 487 27.49 -9.83 -10.71
N TRP A 488 28.16 -9.72 -11.85
CA TRP A 488 29.62 -9.64 -11.98
C TRP A 488 30.00 -8.41 -12.80
N ASP A 489 31.15 -7.80 -12.50
CA ASP A 489 31.80 -6.83 -13.39
C ASP A 489 32.75 -7.52 -14.38
N GLU A 490 33.35 -6.73 -15.27
CA GLU A 490 34.30 -7.22 -16.29
C GLU A 490 35.62 -7.74 -15.69
N GLU A 491 35.95 -7.30 -14.47
CA GLU A 491 37.15 -7.69 -13.72
C GLU A 491 36.92 -8.92 -12.83
N SER A 492 35.76 -9.59 -12.97
CA SER A 492 35.36 -10.73 -12.15
C SER A 492 35.19 -10.41 -10.65
N HIS A 493 34.84 -9.18 -10.30
CA HIS A 493 34.28 -8.84 -8.99
C HIS A 493 32.78 -9.16 -8.95
N VAL A 494 32.29 -9.58 -7.79
CA VAL A 494 30.88 -9.85 -7.54
C VAL A 494 30.20 -8.60 -7.00
N LEU A 495 29.16 -8.13 -7.69
CA LEU A 495 28.29 -7.08 -7.21
C LEU A 495 27.35 -7.64 -6.13
N VAL A 496 27.36 -7.03 -4.96
CA VAL A 496 26.46 -7.37 -3.84
C VAL A 496 25.66 -6.15 -3.37
N ARG A 497 24.42 -6.38 -2.94
CA ARG A 497 23.63 -5.41 -2.18
C ARG A 497 23.67 -5.76 -0.70
N ILE A 498 23.92 -4.77 0.15
CA ILE A 498 23.80 -4.87 1.60
C ILE A 498 22.71 -3.93 2.09
N ASP A 499 21.84 -4.42 2.96
CA ASP A 499 20.83 -3.60 3.63
C ASP A 499 21.44 -3.01 4.91
N ARG A 500 21.21 -1.72 5.18
CA ARG A 500 21.78 -1.03 6.36
C ARG A 500 20.80 -1.01 7.52
N TYR A 501 21.33 -1.09 8.74
CA TYR A 501 20.50 -1.05 9.94
C TYR A 501 19.70 0.26 10.02
N GLY A 502 18.37 0.15 10.05
CA GLY A 502 17.47 1.31 10.16
C GLY A 502 17.38 2.19 8.92
N GLN A 503 17.84 1.72 7.76
CA GLN A 503 17.63 2.39 6.48
C GLN A 503 16.94 1.44 5.51
N ASP A 504 15.87 1.90 4.88
CA ASP A 504 15.15 1.15 3.84
C ASP A 504 15.93 1.06 2.52
N LYS A 505 17.15 1.61 2.48
CA LYS A 505 17.98 1.74 1.28
C LYS A 505 19.20 0.83 1.36
N GLY A 506 19.31 -0.06 0.38
CA GLY A 506 20.48 -0.92 0.21
C GLY A 506 21.66 -0.14 -0.39
N THR A 507 22.88 -0.52 -0.03
CA THR A 507 24.11 -0.01 -0.67
C THR A 507 24.80 -1.09 -1.48
N TYR A 508 25.43 -0.71 -2.60
CA TYR A 508 26.02 -1.63 -3.57
C TYR A 508 27.54 -1.66 -3.45
N HIS A 509 28.12 -2.85 -3.46
CA HIS A 509 29.56 -3.07 -3.33
C HIS A 509 30.05 -4.08 -4.37
N LEU A 510 31.21 -3.81 -4.96
CA LEU A 510 31.97 -4.79 -5.73
C LEU A 510 32.90 -5.54 -4.79
N VAL A 511 32.87 -6.87 -4.83
CA VAL A 511 33.65 -7.76 -3.97
C VAL A 511 34.58 -8.61 -4.80
N ASP A 512 35.86 -8.59 -4.48
CA ASP A 512 36.83 -9.53 -5.03
C ASP A 512 36.61 -10.93 -4.41
N PRO A 513 36.23 -11.94 -5.20
CA PRO A 513 35.96 -13.27 -4.68
C PRO A 513 37.20 -14.00 -4.14
N VAL A 514 38.41 -13.57 -4.51
CA VAL A 514 39.68 -14.16 -4.07
C VAL A 514 40.11 -13.55 -2.73
N THR A 515 40.03 -12.23 -2.58
CA THR A 515 40.53 -11.54 -1.37
C THR A 515 39.45 -11.14 -0.38
N GLY A 516 38.18 -11.13 -0.80
CA GLY A 516 37.03 -10.66 -0.03
C GLY A 516 37.03 -9.15 0.23
N LYS A 517 37.99 -8.41 -0.35
CA LYS A 517 38.00 -6.94 -0.30
C LYS A 517 36.79 -6.41 -1.06
N SER A 518 36.18 -5.35 -0.54
CA SER A 518 35.07 -4.69 -1.19
C SER A 518 35.35 -3.22 -1.44
N ARG A 519 34.71 -2.66 -2.48
CA ARG A 519 34.64 -1.22 -2.74
C ARG A 519 33.19 -0.81 -3.00
N PRO A 520 32.74 0.35 -2.50
CA PRO A 520 31.40 0.84 -2.82
C PRO A 520 31.29 1.14 -4.31
N LEU A 521 30.20 0.72 -4.93
CA LEU A 521 29.88 1.08 -6.31
C LEU A 521 29.27 2.47 -6.32
N ARG A 522 29.93 3.42 -7.00
CA ARG A 522 29.46 4.80 -7.15
C ARG A 522 28.43 4.89 -8.28
N ASP A 523 27.71 6.01 -8.34
CA ASP A 523 26.79 6.36 -9.42
C ASP A 523 25.58 5.43 -9.59
N ILE A 524 25.22 4.71 -8.54
CA ILE A 524 23.95 4.00 -8.45
C ILE A 524 23.02 4.81 -7.53
N PRO A 525 21.80 5.14 -7.97
CA PRO A 525 20.81 5.75 -7.10
C PRO A 525 20.56 4.92 -5.83
N ASP A 526 20.50 5.55 -4.68
CA ASP A 526 20.29 4.84 -3.41
C ASP A 526 18.88 4.24 -3.27
N ASP A 527 17.96 4.58 -4.17
CA ASP A 527 16.52 4.26 -4.09
C ASP A 527 16.03 3.23 -5.14
N LEU A 528 16.93 2.43 -5.72
CA LEU A 528 16.52 1.40 -6.68
C LEU A 528 15.62 0.32 -6.04
N TRP A 529 14.53 0.00 -6.72
CA TRP A 529 13.54 -0.99 -6.31
C TRP A 529 13.55 -2.18 -7.28
N ASN A 530 14.10 -3.30 -6.82
CA ASN A 530 14.34 -4.51 -7.63
C ASN A 530 15.23 -4.26 -8.87
N PRO A 531 16.47 -3.78 -8.67
CA PRO A 531 17.37 -3.53 -9.78
C PRO A 531 17.77 -4.83 -10.50
N VAL A 532 17.86 -4.77 -11.83
CA VAL A 532 18.38 -5.83 -12.69
C VAL A 532 19.68 -5.35 -13.30
N PHE A 533 20.79 -6.03 -13.02
CA PHE A 533 22.11 -5.62 -13.49
C PHE A 533 22.50 -6.33 -14.78
N GLY A 534 23.10 -5.56 -15.71
CA GLY A 534 23.70 -6.05 -16.95
C GLY A 534 25.21 -5.85 -16.87
N LYS A 535 25.72 -4.86 -17.63
CA LYS A 535 27.14 -4.47 -17.56
C LYS A 535 27.45 -3.66 -16.30
N VAL A 536 28.03 -4.31 -15.29
CA VAL A 536 28.49 -3.62 -14.09
C VAL A 536 29.85 -2.94 -14.39
N PRO A 537 29.98 -1.61 -14.24
CA PRO A 537 31.23 -0.93 -14.54
C PRO A 537 32.31 -1.32 -13.53
N SER A 538 33.51 -1.65 -14.01
CA SER A 538 34.72 -1.59 -13.20
C SER A 538 34.96 -0.11 -12.89
N GLY A 539 34.81 0.30 -11.64
CA GLY A 539 34.79 1.72 -11.24
C GLY A 539 36.11 2.50 -11.41
N GLU A 540 36.97 2.15 -12.37
CA GLU A 540 38.10 2.98 -12.83
C GLU A 540 37.71 3.93 -13.98
N ASP A 541 36.63 3.64 -14.71
CA ASP A 541 36.16 4.46 -15.85
C ASP A 541 35.18 5.60 -15.45
N SER A 542 35.08 5.95 -14.17
CA SER A 542 34.18 6.99 -13.63
C SER A 542 34.91 8.22 -13.12
#